data_AF-A0AAC9NQL3-F1
#
_entry.id   AF-A0AAC9NQL3-F1
#
_cell.length_a   1.000
_cell.length_b   1.000
_cell.length_c   1.000
_cell.angle_alpha   90.00
_cell.angle_beta   90.00
_cell.angle_gamma   90.00
#
_symmetry.space_group_name_H-M   'P 1'
#
loop_
_entity.id
_entity.type
_entity.pdbx_description
1 polymer ?
#
loop_
_entity_poly.entity_id
_entity_poly.type
_entity_poly.pdbx_seq_one_letter_code
_entity_poly.pdbx_strand_id
1 'polypeptide(L)'
;MLTAFIGGITGYVFGNNEQLKFYKLLNLFGLLYDFIAVILLSYVILVKTNIQNTVAHYLSLSFVTFTTMFPASFHMSFSLSSGKSQLESSIYAFILISIAPAIYVYTSPVLEPLSFKSYSPSTRIKILGTLLLLVGFAFQIVAAVSDLGS
;
A
#
# COMPACT_ATOMS: atom_id res chain seq x y z
N MET A 1 2.51 -14.87 4.43
CA MET A 1 2.47 -15.69 3.19
C MET A 1 1.23 -15.39 2.34
N LEU A 2 0.01 -15.47 2.88
CA LEU A 2 -1.21 -15.19 2.10
C LEU A 2 -1.21 -13.79 1.47
N THR A 3 -0.87 -12.74 2.24
CA THR A 3 -0.84 -11.36 1.73
C THR A 3 0.22 -11.13 0.65
N ALA A 4 1.37 -11.81 0.76
CA ALA A 4 2.41 -11.78 -0.27
C ALA A 4 1.94 -12.43 -1.56
N PHE A 5 1.27 -13.59 -1.44
CA PHE A 5 0.70 -14.31 -2.57
C PHE A 5 -0.40 -13.49 -3.26
N ILE A 6 -1.31 -12.88 -2.49
CA ILE A 6 -2.35 -11.98 -3.02
C ILE A 6 -1.71 -10.80 -3.72
N GLY A 7 -0.76 -10.11 -3.09
CA GLY A 7 -0.05 -8.98 -3.70
C GLY A 7 0.66 -9.37 -5.00
N GLY A 8 1.30 -10.54 -5.01
CA GLY A 8 2.01 -11.06 -6.18
C GLY A 8 1.10 -11.39 -7.35
N ILE A 9 0.02 -12.14 -7.10
CA ILE A 9 -0.98 -12.46 -8.14
C ILE A 9 -1.64 -11.18 -8.66
N THR A 10 -2.04 -10.29 -7.75
CA THR A 10 -2.68 -9.03 -8.11
C THR A 10 -1.75 -8.21 -9.01
N GLY A 11 -0.49 -8.05 -8.62
CA GLY A 11 0.51 -7.34 -9.42
C GLY A 11 0.71 -7.98 -10.80
N TYR A 12 0.84 -9.31 -10.87
CA TYR A 12 1.00 -10.03 -12.13
C TYR A 12 -0.20 -9.86 -13.08
N VAL A 13 -1.42 -10.07 -12.57
CA VAL A 13 -2.65 -9.94 -13.38
C VAL A 13 -2.80 -8.51 -13.91
N PHE A 14 -2.56 -7.50 -13.08
CA PHE A 14 -2.70 -6.11 -13.51
C PHE A 14 -1.57 -5.64 -14.44
N GLY A 15 -0.33 -6.12 -14.25
CA GLY A 15 0.77 -5.75 -15.15
C GLY A 15 0.66 -6.39 -16.54
N ASN A 16 -0.09 -7.48 -16.69
CA ASN A 16 -0.38 -8.09 -18.00
C ASN A 16 -1.59 -7.48 -18.72
N ASN A 17 -2.36 -6.60 -18.06
CA ASN A 17 -3.57 -6.04 -18.66
C ASN A 17 -3.29 -4.67 -19.29
N GLU A 18 -2.91 -4.67 -20.57
CA GLU A 18 -2.64 -3.45 -21.35
C GLU A 18 -3.85 -2.52 -21.48
N GLN A 19 -5.08 -3.04 -21.36
CA GLN A 19 -6.30 -2.22 -21.43
C GLN A 19 -6.55 -1.43 -20.14
N LEU A 20 -5.98 -1.88 -19.02
CA LEU A 20 -6.13 -1.23 -17.72
C LEU A 20 -5.12 -0.10 -17.63
N LYS A 21 -5.56 1.09 -18.05
CA LYS A 21 -4.76 2.31 -17.94
C LYS A 21 -4.21 2.44 -16.51
N PHE A 22 -2.89 2.54 -16.40
CA PHE A 22 -2.16 2.50 -15.13
C PHE A 22 -2.71 3.45 -14.06
N TYR A 23 -3.12 4.66 -14.45
CA TYR A 23 -3.71 5.63 -13.52
C TYR A 23 -5.04 5.19 -12.90
N LYS A 24 -5.86 4.39 -13.60
CA LYS A 24 -7.10 3.85 -13.03
C LYS A 24 -6.80 2.86 -11.91
N LEU A 25 -5.73 2.09 -12.06
CA LEU A 25 -5.26 1.16 -11.05
C LEU A 25 -4.78 1.92 -9.81
N LEU A 26 -3.96 2.95 -10.00
CA LEU A 26 -3.52 3.84 -8.91
C LEU A 26 -4.69 4.47 -8.16
N ASN A 27 -5.69 4.97 -8.90
CA ASN A 27 -6.87 5.58 -8.30
C ASN A 27 -7.66 4.56 -7.45
N LEU A 28 -7.84 3.33 -7.95
CA LEU A 28 -8.50 2.25 -7.21
C LEU A 28 -7.75 1.89 -5.92
N PHE A 29 -6.43 1.74 -5.98
CA PHE A 29 -5.62 1.47 -4.78
C PHE A 29 -5.66 2.61 -3.79
N GLY A 30 -5.64 3.85 -4.28
CA GLY A 30 -5.79 5.03 -3.45
C GLY A 30 -7.09 4.99 -2.64
N LEU A 31 -8.21 4.76 -3.32
CA LEU A 31 -9.53 4.62 -2.68
C LEU A 31 -9.60 3.47 -1.67
N LEU A 32 -8.99 2.32 -1.98
CA LEU A 32 -8.94 1.19 -1.05
C LEU A 32 -8.18 1.53 0.23
N TYR A 33 -7.05 2.24 0.11
CA TYR A 33 -6.26 2.64 1.27
C TYR A 33 -6.99 3.66 2.13
N ASP A 34 -7.63 4.64 1.50
CA ASP A 34 -8.46 5.61 2.22
C ASP A 34 -9.63 4.93 2.94
N PHE A 35 -10.30 3.98 2.29
CA PHE A 35 -11.40 3.24 2.90
C PHE A 35 -10.96 2.44 4.13
N ILE A 36 -9.86 1.69 4.03
CA ILE A 36 -9.29 0.95 5.16
C ILE A 36 -8.88 1.91 6.27
N ALA A 37 -8.26 3.04 5.93
CA ALA A 37 -7.86 4.04 6.90
C ALA A 37 -9.06 4.63 7.66
N VAL A 38 -10.14 4.94 6.96
CA VAL A 38 -11.38 5.42 7.60
C VAL A 38 -11.92 4.38 8.57
N ILE A 39 -11.91 3.08 8.23
CA ILE A 39 -12.31 2.01 9.15
C ILE A 39 -11.40 1.98 10.38
N LEU A 40 -10.07 2.08 10.19
CA LEU A 40 -9.12 2.05 11.29
C LEU A 40 -9.32 3.22 12.24
N LEU A 41 -9.44 4.43 11.70
CA LEU A 41 -9.50 5.66 12.46
C LEU A 41 -10.87 5.90 13.10
N SER A 42 -11.95 5.43 12.47
CA SER A 42 -13.32 5.66 12.97
C SER A 42 -13.82 4.51 13.86
N TYR A 43 -13.57 3.25 13.47
CA TYR A 43 -14.13 2.08 14.15
C TYR A 43 -13.11 1.44 15.08
N VAL A 44 -11.95 1.02 14.58
CA VAL A 44 -11.02 0.17 15.35
C VAL A 44 -10.48 0.88 16.59
N ILE A 45 -10.27 2.20 16.53
CA ILE A 45 -9.85 3.01 17.68
C ILE A 45 -10.85 2.97 18.84
N LEU A 46 -12.15 2.81 18.56
CA LEU A 46 -13.21 2.81 19.58
C LEU A 46 -13.44 1.42 20.20
N VAL A 47 -12.86 0.37 19.62
CA VAL A 47 -13.07 -1.02 20.03
C VAL A 47 -12.10 -1.42 21.15
N LYS A 48 -12.42 -2.47 21.90
CA LYS A 48 -11.59 -3.06 22.97
C LYS A 48 -10.13 -3.30 22.52
N THR A 49 -9.21 -3.17 23.47
CA THR A 49 -7.74 -3.30 23.30
C THR A 49 -7.29 -4.61 22.65
N ASN A 50 -7.98 -5.72 22.85
CA ASN A 50 -7.63 -7.00 22.20
C ASN A 50 -7.79 -6.93 20.66
N ILE A 51 -8.87 -6.33 20.17
CA ILE A 51 -9.09 -6.16 18.73
C ILE A 51 -8.09 -5.15 18.17
N GLN A 52 -7.78 -4.09 18.93
CA GLN A 52 -6.75 -3.13 18.54
C GLN A 52 -5.38 -3.79 18.37
N ASN A 53 -4.99 -4.67 19.29
CA ASN A 53 -3.74 -5.42 19.20
C ASN A 53 -3.67 -6.31 17.96
N THR A 54 -4.73 -7.10 17.73
CA THR A 54 -4.81 -7.98 16.56
C THR A 54 -4.73 -7.17 15.27
N VAL A 55 -5.51 -6.09 15.15
CA VAL A 55 -5.50 -5.24 13.96
C VAL A 55 -4.15 -4.55 13.78
N ALA A 56 -3.59 -3.94 14.83
CA ALA A 56 -2.30 -3.27 14.76
C ALA A 56 -1.18 -4.21 14.30
N HIS A 57 -1.17 -5.45 14.78
CA HIS A 57 -0.13 -6.42 14.43
C HIS A 57 -0.32 -7.02 13.03
N TYR A 58 -1.50 -7.59 12.73
CA TYR A 58 -1.71 -8.27 11.45
C TYR A 58 -1.87 -7.31 10.29
N LEU A 59 -2.50 -6.15 10.49
CA LEU A 59 -2.74 -5.21 9.40
C LEU A 59 -1.48 -4.46 9.01
N SER A 60 -0.61 -4.10 9.96
CA SER A 60 0.67 -3.45 9.62
C SER A 60 1.58 -4.40 8.82
N LEU A 61 1.68 -5.66 9.23
CA LEU A 61 2.43 -6.68 8.49
C LEU A 61 1.82 -6.95 7.11
N SER A 62 0.48 -7.04 7.05
CA SER A 62 -0.25 -7.25 5.80
C SER A 62 -0.08 -6.08 4.84
N PHE A 63 -0.14 -4.85 5.35
CA PHE A 63 0.11 -3.63 4.61
C PHE A 63 1.51 -3.64 4.02
N VAL A 64 2.55 -3.76 4.85
CA VAL A 64 3.95 -3.76 4.40
C VAL A 64 4.22 -4.84 3.36
N THR A 65 3.69 -6.05 3.60
CA THR A 65 3.86 -7.16 2.67
C THR A 65 3.18 -6.88 1.33
N PHE A 66 1.94 -6.37 1.37
CA PHE A 66 1.18 -6.06 0.16
C PHE A 66 1.80 -4.90 -0.62
N THR A 67 2.13 -3.78 0.04
CA THR A 67 2.75 -2.59 -0.58
C THR A 67 4.14 -2.87 -1.15
N THR A 68 4.80 -3.95 -0.74
CA THR A 68 6.09 -4.34 -1.32
C THR A 68 5.90 -5.33 -2.47
N MET A 69 5.07 -6.35 -2.28
CA MET A 69 4.87 -7.43 -3.27
C MET A 69 4.08 -6.97 -4.49
N PHE A 70 3.03 -6.17 -4.29
CA PHE A 70 2.19 -5.71 -5.39
C PHE A 70 2.96 -4.88 -6.42
N PRO A 71 3.70 -3.82 -6.05
CA PRO A 71 4.46 -3.03 -7.03
C PRO A 71 5.56 -3.83 -7.70
N ALA A 72 6.24 -4.72 -6.96
CA ALA A 72 7.30 -5.55 -7.51
C ALA A 72 6.77 -6.51 -8.59
N SER A 73 5.66 -7.20 -8.30
CA SER A 73 5.04 -8.11 -9.26
C SER A 73 4.37 -7.37 -10.42
N PHE A 74 3.78 -6.20 -10.18
CA PHE A 74 3.26 -5.34 -11.23
C PHE A 74 4.36 -4.91 -12.20
N HIS A 75 5.47 -4.37 -11.68
CA HIS A 75 6.61 -3.95 -12.48
C HIS A 75 7.16 -5.10 -13.32
N MET A 76 7.45 -6.24 -12.69
CA MET A 76 7.98 -7.41 -13.39
C MET A 76 7.06 -7.85 -14.53
N SER A 77 5.76 -7.93 -14.28
CA SER A 77 4.80 -8.36 -15.28
C SER A 77 4.63 -7.35 -16.41
N PHE A 78 4.56 -6.06 -16.07
CA PHE A 78 4.45 -4.97 -17.05
C PHE A 78 5.69 -4.88 -17.96
N SER A 79 6.89 -5.04 -17.40
CA SER A 79 8.12 -5.07 -18.19
C SER A 79 8.18 -6.28 -19.14
N LEU A 80 7.64 -7.43 -18.71
CA LEU A 80 7.58 -8.64 -19.54
C LEU A 80 6.51 -8.54 -20.64
N SER A 81 5.36 -7.91 -20.36
CA SER A 81 4.24 -7.82 -21.30
C SER A 81 4.42 -6.70 -22.33
N SER A 82 4.83 -5.50 -21.90
CA SER A 82 4.87 -4.31 -22.76
C SER A 82 6.06 -4.25 -23.71
N GLY A 83 7.12 -5.04 -23.47
CA GLY A 83 8.37 -4.98 -24.24
C GLY A 83 9.11 -3.63 -24.18
N LYS A 84 8.65 -2.67 -23.36
CA LYS A 84 9.27 -1.36 -23.19
C LYS A 84 10.47 -1.45 -22.24
N SER A 85 11.63 -0.97 -22.69
CA SER A 85 12.85 -0.93 -21.86
C SER A 85 12.87 0.23 -20.85
N GLN A 86 12.05 1.25 -21.06
CA GLN A 86 11.91 2.41 -20.17
C GLN A 86 10.55 2.39 -19.50
N LEU A 87 10.58 2.47 -18.17
CA LEU A 87 9.37 2.66 -17.39
C LEU A 87 8.90 4.10 -17.48
N GLU A 88 7.59 4.26 -17.67
CA GLU A 88 6.94 5.56 -17.57
C GLU A 88 7.15 6.14 -16.16
N SER A 89 7.36 7.46 -16.08
CA SER A 89 7.64 8.16 -14.81
C SER A 89 6.57 7.94 -13.74
N SER A 90 5.33 7.70 -14.17
CA SER A 90 4.19 7.32 -13.33
C SER A 90 4.44 6.00 -12.57
N ILE A 91 5.10 5.02 -13.19
CA ILE A 91 5.39 3.72 -12.58
C ILE A 91 6.50 3.85 -11.53
N TYR A 92 7.51 4.69 -11.77
CA TYR A 92 8.51 5.02 -10.76
C TYR A 92 7.89 5.71 -9.54
N ALA A 93 7.00 6.69 -9.78
CA ALA A 93 6.30 7.39 -8.71
C ALA A 93 5.47 6.41 -7.87
N PHE A 94 4.77 5.48 -8.50
CA PHE A 94 4.03 4.42 -7.83
C PHE A 94 4.91 3.52 -6.96
N ILE A 95 6.04 3.07 -7.47
CA ILE A 95 6.98 2.23 -6.70
C ILE A 95 7.49 2.99 -5.48
N LEU A 96 7.90 4.25 -5.65
CA LEU A 96 8.38 5.10 -4.56
C LEU A 96 7.31 5.33 -3.48
N ILE A 97 6.08 5.69 -3.89
CA ILE A 97 4.95 5.92 -2.98
C ILE A 97 4.55 4.63 -2.25
N SER A 98 4.74 3.46 -2.87
CA SER A 98 4.43 2.17 -2.25
C SER A 98 5.51 1.71 -1.25
N ILE A 99 6.78 1.90 -1.60
CA ILE A 99 7.92 1.37 -0.83
C ILE A 99 8.31 2.28 0.33
N ALA A 100 8.33 3.60 0.15
CA ALA A 100 8.78 4.53 1.19
C ALA A 100 7.97 4.41 2.51
N PRO A 101 6.63 4.30 2.50
CA PRO A 101 5.84 4.06 3.70
C PRO A 101 6.10 2.67 4.29
N ALA A 102 6.34 1.67 3.46
CA ALA A 102 6.65 0.31 3.92
C ALA A 102 7.99 0.28 4.68
N ILE A 103 9.01 0.99 4.19
CA ILE A 103 10.31 1.15 4.86
C ILE A 103 10.12 1.88 6.20
N TYR A 104 9.36 2.97 6.22
CA TYR A 104 9.06 3.69 7.46
C TYR A 104 8.36 2.77 8.48
N VAL A 105 7.30 2.07 8.08
CA VAL A 105 6.55 1.17 8.98
C VAL A 105 7.44 0.02 9.47
N TYR A 106 8.28 -0.56 8.61
CA TYR A 106 9.21 -1.64 8.94
C TYR A 106 10.28 -1.23 9.96
N THR A 107 10.73 0.03 9.90
CA THR A 107 11.75 0.57 10.81
C THR A 107 11.16 1.31 12.01
N SER A 108 9.83 1.44 12.07
CA SER A 108 9.11 2.22 13.08
C SER A 108 8.59 1.35 14.23
N PRO A 109 8.41 1.91 15.45
CA PRO A 109 7.74 1.25 16.57
C PRO A 109 6.27 0.85 16.31
N VAL A 110 5.75 1.10 15.10
CA VAL A 110 4.44 0.66 14.62
C VAL A 110 4.39 -0.85 14.39
N LEU A 111 5.53 -1.47 14.02
CA LEU A 111 5.70 -2.93 13.95
C LEU A 111 6.51 -3.42 15.17
N GLU A 112 5.89 -4.23 16.02
CA GLU A 112 6.64 -5.06 16.99
C GLU A 112 7.22 -6.30 16.28
N PRO A 113 8.45 -6.78 16.59
CA PRO A 113 9.36 -6.43 17.67
C PRO A 113 10.78 -6.01 17.19
N LEU A 114 10.93 -5.26 16.08
CA LEU A 114 12.26 -4.75 15.69
C LEU A 114 12.71 -3.56 16.54
N SER A 115 11.77 -2.86 17.17
CA SER A 115 12.02 -1.75 18.09
C SER A 115 11.87 -2.20 19.53
N PHE A 116 12.88 -1.97 20.37
CA PHE A 116 12.82 -2.17 21.84
C PHE A 116 11.79 -1.27 22.56
N LYS A 117 11.09 -0.41 21.80
CA LYS A 117 9.96 0.41 22.26
C LYS A 117 8.73 0.07 21.42
N SER A 118 7.59 -0.17 22.06
CA SER A 118 6.31 -0.39 21.39
C SER A 118 5.34 0.73 21.75
N TYR A 119 4.69 1.31 20.75
CA TYR A 119 3.58 2.24 21.01
C TYR A 119 2.34 1.49 21.47
N SER A 120 1.46 2.20 22.19
CA SER A 120 0.16 1.62 22.52
C SER A 120 -0.61 1.23 21.25
N PRO A 121 -1.48 0.21 21.32
CA PRO A 121 -2.17 -0.32 20.13
C PRO A 121 -3.00 0.74 19.40
N SER A 122 -3.68 1.59 20.17
CA SER A 122 -4.42 2.74 19.63
C SER A 122 -3.53 3.70 18.84
N THR A 123 -2.33 4.03 19.36
CA THR A 123 -1.38 4.91 18.66
C THR A 123 -0.86 4.25 17.38
N ARG A 124 -0.59 2.94 17.40
CA ARG A 124 -0.15 2.19 16.21
C ARG A 124 -1.22 2.22 15.12
N ILE A 125 -2.49 2.03 15.49
CA ILE A 125 -3.62 2.11 14.55
C ILE A 125 -3.77 3.51 13.98
N LYS A 126 -3.63 4.56 14.82
CA LYS A 126 -3.66 5.95 14.36
C LYS A 126 -2.59 6.22 13.32
N ILE A 127 -1.35 5.81 13.60
CA ILE A 127 -0.22 6.00 12.66
C ILE A 127 -0.47 5.22 11.37
N LEU A 128 -0.88 3.96 11.46
CA LEU A 128 -1.16 3.12 10.28
C LEU A 128 -2.29 3.70 9.43
N GLY A 129 -3.39 4.13 10.05
CA GLY A 129 -4.51 4.77 9.37
C GLY A 129 -4.10 6.07 8.69
N THR A 130 -3.35 6.94 9.38
CA THR A 130 -2.84 8.17 8.77
C THR A 130 -1.91 7.90 7.59
N LEU A 131 -1.01 6.92 7.70
CA LEU A 131 -0.13 6.55 6.60
C LEU A 131 -0.93 6.03 5.40
N LEU A 132 -1.94 5.19 5.63
CA LEU A 132 -2.82 4.70 4.57
C LEU A 132 -3.52 5.85 3.84
N LEU A 133 -4.03 6.87 4.56
CA LEU A 133 -4.61 8.07 3.92
C LEU A 133 -3.58 8.83 3.08
N LEU A 134 -2.38 9.06 3.61
CA LEU A 134 -1.35 9.80 2.89
C LEU A 134 -0.91 9.08 1.62
N VAL A 135 -0.74 7.76 1.69
CA VAL A 135 -0.39 6.93 0.54
C VAL A 135 -1.54 6.84 -0.45
N GLY A 136 -2.77 6.70 0.05
CA GLY A 136 -3.97 6.64 -0.77
C GLY A 136 -4.16 7.92 -1.59
N PHE A 137 -4.07 9.06 -0.91
CA PHE A 137 -4.07 10.38 -1.52
C PHE A 137 -2.93 10.57 -2.54
N ALA A 138 -1.70 10.15 -2.21
CA ALA A 138 -0.57 10.24 -3.13
C ALA A 138 -0.78 9.42 -4.40
N PHE A 139 -1.33 8.21 -4.31
CA PHE A 139 -1.70 7.43 -5.49
C PHE A 139 -2.77 8.13 -6.34
N GLN A 140 -3.78 8.74 -5.72
CA GLN A 140 -4.81 9.49 -6.45
C GLN A 140 -4.24 10.72 -7.15
N ILE A 141 -3.27 11.43 -6.54
CA ILE A 141 -2.57 12.53 -7.21
C ILE A 141 -1.80 12.02 -8.42
N VAL A 142 -1.00 10.96 -8.27
CA VAL A 142 -0.23 10.42 -9.40
C VAL A 142 -1.16 9.91 -10.49
N ALA A 143 -2.29 9.30 -10.13
CA ALA A 143 -3.33 8.91 -11.07
C ALA A 143 -3.86 10.11 -11.85
N ALA A 144 -4.27 11.18 -11.15
CA ALA A 144 -4.82 12.38 -11.77
C ALA A 144 -3.81 13.06 -12.71
N VAL A 145 -2.55 13.20 -12.29
CA VAL A 145 -1.48 13.78 -13.13
C VAL A 145 -1.21 12.90 -14.36
N SER A 146 -1.23 11.58 -14.19
CA SER A 146 -1.02 10.63 -15.29
C SER A 146 -2.17 10.64 -16.30
N ASP A 147 -3.42 10.83 -15.83
CA ASP A 147 -4.60 10.95 -16.69
C ASP A 147 -4.58 12.26 -17.50
N LEU A 148 -4.15 13.37 -16.89
CA LEU A 148 -3.99 14.65 -17.59
C LEU A 148 -2.91 14.62 -18.69
N GLY A 149 -1.92 13.74 -18.56
CA GLY A 149 -0.83 13.59 -19.52
C GLY A 149 -1.06 12.55 -20.63
N SER A 150 -2.18 11.82 -20.60
CA SER A 150 -2.52 10.70 -21.50
C SER A 150 -3.68 11.00 -22.44
#